data_AF-A0A7Y0HX74-F1
#
_entry.id   AF-A0A7Y0HX74-F1
#
_cell.length_a   1.000
_cell.length_b   1.000
_cell.length_c   1.000
_cell.angle_alpha   90.00
_cell.angle_beta   90.00
_cell.angle_gamma   90.00
#
_symmetry.space_group_name_H-M   'P 1'
#
loop_
_entity.id
_entity.type
_entity.pdbx_description
1 polymer ?
#
loop_
_entity_poly.entity_id
_entity_poly.type
_entity_poly.pdbx_seq_one_letter_code
_entity_poly.pdbx_strand_id
1 'polypeptide(L)'
;MLAMAFSVMLGYFGGRLGMSWKFCLAALLFLSLNPVFGRLPASVVKDITAMPFIIVWMVLFVEYVRRIRSNRKIGVGLVALMIVFAVLCAETRKINVYVILAVMMLVLVFFRKRLLTILIIVATLGSVMGINSYAFSALHIAKGGRQEMLAIPLQQAFTVLDKYGDSMDAQHKKAIETIIVCDPQQIIDAGYDWTNANPVKDRDCFNKDATSKELADFMVVWVKEGLAHPADYLNSVSWLGDYFKLGPVYDEGFYVRRGWEEFGTAQTILPEYVDGTEPNQGQGIAKSLYTAASKTPVLGLLMSEATYTVCIPLLSIGLCVVLRRTKNLIYSSPLLISLATVFVTPRHNARYSYVLLFCSLLWLVVPFITTDTTEHRSDESHDETHGE
;
A
#
# COMPACT_ATOMS: atom_id res chain seq x y z
N MET A 1 -6.67 -6.87 -16.83
CA MET A 1 -6.17 -5.53 -16.45
C MET A 1 -4.71 -5.55 -16.00
N LEU A 2 -4.32 -6.39 -15.04
CA LEU A 2 -2.95 -6.42 -14.52
C LEU A 2 -1.87 -6.68 -15.59
N ALA A 3 -2.09 -7.63 -16.50
CA ALA A 3 -1.18 -7.89 -17.62
C ALA A 3 -0.97 -6.65 -18.52
N MET A 4 -2.01 -5.83 -18.72
CA MET A 4 -1.88 -4.58 -19.49
C MET A 4 -1.03 -3.55 -18.73
N ALA A 5 -1.22 -3.43 -17.41
CA ALA A 5 -0.40 -2.53 -16.58
C ALA A 5 1.08 -2.94 -16.61
N PHE A 6 1.36 -4.25 -16.52
CA PHE A 6 2.72 -4.76 -16.67
C PHE A 6 3.28 -4.52 -18.07
N SER A 7 2.48 -4.68 -19.12
CA SER A 7 2.89 -4.36 -20.49
C SER A 7 3.25 -2.89 -20.65
N VAL A 8 2.46 -1.96 -20.08
CA VAL A 8 2.78 -0.53 -20.04
C VAL A 8 4.11 -0.27 -19.31
N MET A 9 4.32 -0.92 -18.16
CA MET A 9 5.55 -0.78 -17.39
C MET A 9 6.78 -1.30 -18.15
N LEU A 10 6.73 -2.51 -18.70
CA LEU A 10 7.84 -3.10 -19.47
C LEU A 10 8.10 -2.33 -20.78
N GLY A 11 7.04 -1.89 -21.46
CA GLY A 11 7.14 -1.05 -22.66
C GLY A 11 7.78 0.30 -22.34
N TYR A 12 7.46 0.89 -21.18
CA TYR A 12 8.13 2.11 -20.70
C TYR A 12 9.61 1.85 -20.37
N PHE A 13 9.93 0.75 -19.71
CA PHE A 13 11.31 0.39 -19.36
C PHE A 13 12.19 0.26 -20.61
N GLY A 14 11.75 -0.51 -21.61
CA GLY A 14 12.49 -0.66 -22.85
C GLY A 14 12.52 0.62 -23.69
N GLY A 15 11.35 1.21 -23.96
CA GLY A 15 11.23 2.30 -24.93
C GLY A 15 11.60 3.69 -24.41
N ARG A 16 11.56 3.93 -23.10
CA ARG A 16 11.81 5.26 -22.51
C ARG A 16 12.96 5.30 -21.53
N LEU A 17 13.21 4.22 -20.78
CA LEU A 17 14.34 4.13 -19.84
C LEU A 17 15.57 3.46 -20.46
N GLY A 18 15.48 2.97 -21.70
CA GLY A 18 16.61 2.36 -22.41
C GLY A 18 17.02 0.99 -21.85
N MET A 19 16.13 0.30 -21.13
CA MET A 19 16.43 -1.05 -20.65
C MET A 19 16.53 -2.03 -21.82
N SER A 20 17.53 -2.91 -21.77
CA SER A 20 17.76 -3.88 -22.85
C SER A 20 16.56 -4.83 -23.05
N TRP A 21 16.36 -5.31 -24.27
CA TRP A 21 15.32 -6.30 -24.56
C TRP A 21 15.48 -7.58 -23.72
N LYS A 22 16.74 -7.96 -23.41
CA LYS A 22 17.06 -9.10 -22.54
C LYS A 22 16.51 -8.90 -21.13
N PHE A 23 16.66 -7.69 -20.58
CA PHE A 23 16.05 -7.33 -19.30
C PHE A 23 14.53 -7.41 -19.36
N CYS A 24 13.90 -6.82 -20.39
CA CYS A 24 12.45 -6.85 -20.53
C CYS A 24 11.92 -8.28 -20.68
N LEU A 25 12.61 -9.14 -21.42
CA LEU A 25 12.27 -10.56 -21.54
C LEU A 25 12.42 -11.30 -20.20
N ALA A 26 13.52 -11.09 -19.49
CA ALA A 26 13.73 -11.68 -18.17
C ALA A 26 12.65 -11.23 -17.17
N ALA A 27 12.29 -9.95 -17.19
CA ALA A 27 11.22 -9.39 -16.35
C ALA A 27 9.84 -9.97 -16.71
N LEU A 28 9.55 -10.16 -18.00
CA LEU A 28 8.33 -10.82 -18.45
C LEU A 28 8.28 -12.28 -17.97
N LEU A 29 9.36 -13.04 -18.17
CA LEU A 29 9.46 -14.43 -17.70
C LEU A 29 9.31 -14.51 -16.18
N PHE A 30 9.90 -13.59 -15.43
CA PHE A 30 9.73 -13.52 -13.98
C PHE A 30 8.26 -13.32 -13.59
N LEU A 31 7.56 -12.36 -14.21
CA LEU A 31 6.14 -12.11 -13.94
C LEU A 31 5.24 -13.29 -14.35
N SER A 32 5.60 -14.03 -15.40
CA SER A 32 4.82 -15.16 -15.91
C SER A 32 5.08 -16.46 -15.17
N LEU A 33 6.32 -16.71 -14.73
CA LEU A 33 6.73 -17.98 -14.13
C LEU A 33 6.69 -17.98 -12.60
N ASN A 34 6.78 -16.82 -11.96
CA ASN A 34 6.66 -16.75 -10.50
C ASN A 34 5.19 -16.96 -10.08
N PRO A 35 4.87 -18.05 -9.33
CA PRO A 35 3.50 -18.43 -9.03
C PRO A 35 2.67 -17.34 -8.33
N VAL A 36 3.31 -16.45 -7.57
CA VAL A 36 2.64 -15.37 -6.83
C VAL A 36 1.86 -14.45 -7.78
N PHE A 37 2.41 -14.11 -8.94
CA PHE A 37 1.77 -13.19 -9.89
C PHE A 37 0.60 -13.83 -10.65
N GLY A 38 0.58 -15.16 -10.77
CA GLY A 38 -0.58 -15.88 -11.30
C GLY A 38 -1.64 -16.12 -10.23
N ARG A 39 -1.21 -16.41 -8.99
CA ARG A 39 -2.08 -16.85 -7.91
C ARG A 39 -2.84 -15.72 -7.24
N LEU A 40 -2.16 -14.64 -6.86
CA LEU A 40 -2.79 -13.55 -6.11
C LEU A 40 -3.92 -12.87 -6.90
N PRO A 41 -3.80 -12.63 -8.23
CA PRO A 41 -4.90 -12.08 -9.01
C PRO A 41 -6.14 -12.97 -9.09
N ALA A 42 -6.02 -14.26 -8.77
CA ALA A 42 -7.16 -15.17 -8.67
C ALA A 42 -7.95 -15.03 -7.36
N SER A 43 -7.44 -14.26 -6.39
CA SER A 43 -8.14 -13.93 -5.14
C SER A 43 -9.06 -12.72 -5.33
N VAL A 44 -10.30 -12.81 -4.82
CA VAL A 44 -11.26 -11.70 -4.83
C VAL A 44 -11.02 -10.79 -3.64
N VAL A 45 -9.99 -9.93 -3.75
CA VAL A 45 -9.68 -8.92 -2.73
C VAL A 45 -9.49 -7.55 -3.37
N LYS A 46 -10.03 -6.51 -2.73
CA LYS A 46 -9.96 -5.13 -3.23
C LYS A 46 -8.53 -4.63 -3.46
N ASP A 47 -7.57 -5.14 -2.67
CA ASP A 47 -6.16 -4.75 -2.77
C ASP A 47 -5.57 -5.13 -4.15
N ILE A 48 -5.96 -6.28 -4.71
CA ILE A 48 -5.53 -6.72 -6.05
C ILE A 48 -6.19 -5.88 -7.15
N THR A 49 -7.46 -5.51 -6.99
CA THR A 49 -8.17 -4.64 -7.95
C THR A 49 -7.49 -3.28 -8.12
N ALA A 50 -6.83 -2.78 -7.07
CA ALA A 50 -6.08 -1.52 -7.13
C ALA A 50 -4.71 -1.63 -7.85
N MET A 51 -4.14 -2.85 -7.98
CA MET A 51 -2.77 -3.05 -8.47
C MET A 51 -2.52 -2.56 -9.90
N PRO A 52 -3.39 -2.80 -10.90
CA PRO A 52 -3.17 -2.29 -12.25
C PRO A 52 -3.07 -0.76 -12.29
N PHE A 53 -3.89 -0.07 -11.48
CA PHE A 53 -3.92 1.40 -11.47
C PHE A 53 -2.67 1.97 -10.82
N ILE A 54 -2.22 1.42 -9.69
CA ILE A 54 -1.02 1.91 -9.01
C ILE A 54 0.24 1.65 -9.86
N ILE A 55 0.35 0.50 -10.53
CA ILE A 55 1.49 0.21 -11.43
C ILE A 55 1.59 1.26 -12.53
N VAL A 56 0.48 1.58 -13.20
CA VAL A 56 0.48 2.60 -14.26
C VAL A 56 0.76 3.98 -13.66
N TRP A 57 0.17 4.31 -12.51
CA TRP A 57 0.45 5.58 -11.85
C TRP A 57 1.94 5.74 -11.49
N MET A 58 2.60 4.68 -11.03
CA MET A 58 4.04 4.67 -10.74
C MET A 58 4.88 4.96 -11.99
N VAL A 59 4.52 4.38 -13.14
CA VAL A 59 5.18 4.67 -14.42
C VAL A 59 5.00 6.15 -14.81
N LEU A 60 3.79 6.69 -14.67
CA LEU A 60 3.51 8.09 -14.96
C LEU A 60 4.26 9.03 -14.00
N PHE A 61 4.38 8.66 -12.73
CA PHE A 61 5.15 9.40 -11.74
C PHE A 61 6.64 9.45 -12.09
N VAL A 62 7.23 8.31 -12.48
CA VAL A 62 8.64 8.25 -12.91
C VAL A 62 8.86 9.17 -14.12
N GLU A 63 7.97 9.10 -15.12
CA GLU A 63 8.05 9.96 -16.29
C GLU A 63 7.91 11.45 -15.95
N TYR A 64 6.99 11.79 -15.04
CA TYR A 64 6.79 13.15 -14.55
C TYR A 64 8.06 13.70 -13.89
N VAL A 65 8.64 12.97 -12.93
CA VAL A 65 9.86 13.38 -12.25
C VAL A 65 11.05 13.44 -13.22
N ARG A 66 11.16 12.51 -14.17
CA ARG A 66 12.20 12.53 -15.19
C ARG A 66 12.12 13.78 -16.07
N ARG A 67 10.91 14.16 -16.52
CA ARG A 67 10.70 15.39 -17.29
C ARG A 67 11.02 16.64 -16.49
N ILE A 68 10.67 16.68 -15.21
CA ILE A 68 11.06 17.78 -14.31
C ILE A 68 12.58 17.90 -14.25
N ARG A 69 13.28 16.79 -14.00
CA ARG A 69 14.74 16.76 -13.82
C ARG A 69 15.51 17.11 -15.10
N SER A 70 15.02 16.67 -16.25
CA SER A 70 15.61 16.99 -17.56
C SER A 70 15.05 18.28 -18.18
N ASN A 71 14.26 19.06 -17.43
CA ASN A 71 13.59 20.28 -17.90
C ASN A 71 12.79 20.10 -19.22
N ARG A 72 12.26 18.89 -19.46
CA ARG A 72 11.44 18.56 -20.64
C ARG A 72 10.01 19.03 -20.44
N LYS A 73 9.33 19.35 -21.55
CA LYS A 73 7.91 19.75 -21.53
C LYS A 73 7.04 18.65 -20.94
N ILE A 74 6.24 19.02 -19.93
CA ILE A 74 5.21 18.17 -19.35
C ILE A 74 3.92 18.42 -20.14
N GLY A 75 3.50 17.42 -20.91
CA GLY A 75 2.30 17.51 -21.74
C GLY A 75 1.02 17.35 -20.93
N VAL A 76 -0.06 17.99 -21.38
CA VAL A 76 -1.38 17.91 -20.73
C VAL A 76 -1.87 16.46 -20.63
N GLY A 77 -1.59 15.61 -21.63
CA GLY A 77 -1.94 14.19 -21.57
C GLY A 77 -1.29 13.43 -20.40
N LEU A 78 -0.02 13.72 -20.06
CA LEU A 78 0.63 13.10 -18.91
C LEU A 78 -0.03 13.55 -17.60
N VAL A 79 -0.33 14.84 -17.49
CA VAL A 79 -1.01 15.43 -16.31
C VAL A 79 -2.40 14.83 -16.14
N ALA A 80 -3.19 14.76 -17.21
CA ALA A 80 -4.52 14.17 -17.21
C ALA A 80 -4.48 12.69 -16.79
N LEU A 81 -3.56 11.89 -17.36
CA LEU A 81 -3.39 10.49 -16.99
C LEU A 81 -2.98 10.33 -15.52
N MET A 82 -2.08 11.17 -15.01
CA MET A 82 -1.70 11.13 -13.60
C MET A 82 -2.90 11.38 -12.68
N ILE A 83 -3.73 12.37 -13.00
CA ILE A 83 -4.94 12.68 -12.22
C ILE A 83 -5.93 11.51 -12.28
N VAL A 84 -6.23 11.01 -13.49
CA VAL A 84 -7.17 9.89 -13.68
C VAL A 84 -6.73 8.65 -12.91
N PHE A 85 -5.47 8.23 -13.06
CA PHE A 85 -4.97 7.05 -12.36
C PHE A 85 -4.83 7.28 -10.84
N ALA A 86 -4.56 8.51 -10.39
CA ALA A 86 -4.56 8.82 -8.96
C ALA A 86 -5.97 8.70 -8.35
N VAL A 87 -7.00 9.19 -9.06
CA VAL A 87 -8.40 9.05 -8.64
C VAL A 87 -8.79 7.57 -8.62
N LEU A 88 -8.49 6.80 -9.66
CA LEU A 88 -8.75 5.36 -9.69
C LEU A 88 -8.06 4.62 -8.54
N CYS A 89 -6.82 4.99 -8.21
CA CYS A 89 -6.11 4.44 -7.05
C CYS A 89 -6.80 4.79 -5.73
N ALA A 90 -7.26 6.03 -5.56
CA ALA A 90 -7.93 6.50 -4.35
C ALA A 90 -9.29 5.83 -4.13
N GLU A 91 -10.09 5.69 -5.19
CA GLU A 91 -11.43 5.09 -5.13
C GLU A 91 -11.37 3.57 -4.92
N THR A 92 -10.35 2.89 -5.44
CA THR A 92 -10.18 1.44 -5.22
C THR A 92 -9.59 1.11 -3.85
N ARG A 93 -8.62 1.88 -3.39
CA ARG A 93 -7.97 1.66 -2.10
C ARG A 93 -7.54 2.98 -1.48
N LYS A 94 -8.30 3.41 -0.47
CA LYS A 94 -8.09 4.70 0.23
C LYS A 94 -6.64 4.96 0.65
N ILE A 95 -5.88 3.93 1.07
CA ILE A 95 -4.47 4.12 1.46
C ILE A 95 -3.62 4.74 0.33
N ASN A 96 -3.95 4.46 -0.93
CA ASN A 96 -3.21 4.97 -2.08
C ASN A 96 -3.33 6.50 -2.20
N VAL A 97 -4.44 7.12 -1.76
CA VAL A 97 -4.56 8.58 -1.81
C VAL A 97 -3.53 9.22 -0.89
N TYR A 98 -3.34 8.68 0.31
CA TYR A 98 -2.36 9.18 1.26
C TYR A 98 -0.92 8.99 0.75
N VAL A 99 -0.62 7.84 0.15
CA VAL A 99 0.69 7.57 -0.49
C VAL A 99 0.95 8.59 -1.60
N ILE A 100 0.00 8.76 -2.53
CA ILE A 100 0.12 9.67 -3.67
C ILE A 100 0.31 11.12 -3.19
N LEU A 101 -0.49 11.57 -2.23
CA LEU A 101 -0.36 12.92 -1.68
C LEU A 101 0.99 13.13 -1.02
N ALA A 102 1.44 12.21 -0.17
CA ALA A 102 2.74 12.29 0.49
C ALA A 102 3.89 12.38 -0.53
N VAL A 103 3.86 11.56 -1.58
CA VAL A 103 4.83 11.62 -2.68
C VAL A 103 4.79 12.97 -3.40
N MET A 104 3.61 13.45 -3.75
CA MET A 104 3.47 14.70 -4.49
C MET A 104 3.88 15.91 -3.63
N MET A 105 3.69 15.84 -2.31
CA MET A 105 4.25 16.81 -1.36
C MET A 105 5.78 16.78 -1.35
N LEU A 106 6.42 15.61 -1.39
CA LEU A 106 7.88 15.53 -1.55
C LEU A 106 8.33 16.18 -2.86
N VAL A 107 7.59 15.99 -3.96
CA VAL A 107 7.89 16.65 -5.24
C VAL A 107 7.84 18.19 -5.12
N LEU A 108 6.87 18.74 -4.37
CA LEU A 108 6.78 20.20 -4.12
C LEU A 108 8.00 20.75 -3.38
N VAL A 109 8.52 19.97 -2.42
CA VAL A 109 9.69 20.34 -1.64
C VAL A 109 10.94 20.35 -2.52
N PHE A 110 11.17 19.27 -3.27
CA PHE A 110 12.43 19.05 -4.00
C PHE A 110 12.50 19.66 -5.41
N PHE A 111 11.38 20.02 -6.03
CA PHE A 111 11.36 20.48 -7.42
C PHE A 111 10.64 21.82 -7.65
N ARG A 112 11.03 22.50 -8.73
CA ARG A 112 10.54 23.85 -9.07
C ARG A 112 9.18 23.90 -9.76
N LYS A 113 8.64 22.79 -10.27
CA LYS A 113 7.32 22.73 -10.94
C LYS A 113 6.15 22.73 -9.94
N ARG A 114 6.21 23.62 -8.93
CA ARG A 114 5.31 23.66 -7.78
C ARG A 114 3.86 23.92 -8.19
N LEU A 115 3.60 24.91 -9.04
CA LEU A 115 2.23 25.22 -9.47
C LEU A 115 1.56 24.05 -10.18
N LEU A 116 2.25 23.39 -11.11
CA LEU A 116 1.71 22.23 -11.82
C LEU A 116 1.46 21.05 -10.87
N THR A 117 2.38 20.82 -9.93
CA THR A 117 2.25 19.76 -8.93
C THR A 117 1.06 20.03 -7.99
N ILE A 118 0.89 21.29 -7.54
CA ILE A 118 -0.29 21.74 -6.76
C ILE A 118 -1.57 21.51 -7.57
N LEU A 119 -1.58 21.85 -8.86
CA LEU A 119 -2.75 21.68 -9.70
C LEU A 119 -3.14 20.19 -9.84
N ILE A 120 -2.16 19.29 -9.98
CA ILE A 120 -2.41 17.84 -9.95
C ILE A 120 -3.01 17.42 -8.61
N ILE A 121 -2.43 17.84 -7.49
CA ILE A 121 -2.93 17.51 -6.14
C ILE A 121 -4.38 17.99 -5.95
N VAL A 122 -4.63 19.26 -6.24
CA VAL A 122 -5.95 19.88 -6.08
C VAL A 122 -6.97 19.23 -7.01
N ALA A 123 -6.61 18.95 -8.26
CA ALA A 123 -7.50 18.27 -9.19
C ALA A 123 -7.83 16.85 -8.72
N THR A 124 -6.83 16.07 -8.29
CA THR A 124 -7.06 14.72 -7.74
C THR A 124 -7.96 14.77 -6.50
N LEU A 125 -7.67 15.63 -5.52
CA LEU A 125 -8.47 15.76 -4.31
C LEU A 125 -9.90 16.24 -4.62
N GLY A 126 -10.04 17.25 -5.47
CA GLY A 126 -11.33 17.78 -5.90
C GLY A 126 -12.17 16.72 -6.60
N SER A 127 -11.57 15.89 -7.47
CA SER A 127 -12.25 14.76 -8.11
C SER A 127 -12.68 13.70 -7.11
N VAL A 128 -11.80 13.27 -6.20
CA VAL A 128 -12.13 12.29 -5.15
C VAL A 128 -13.25 12.80 -4.25
N MET A 129 -13.16 14.04 -3.77
CA MET A 129 -14.21 14.67 -2.96
C MET A 129 -15.52 14.79 -3.73
N GLY A 130 -15.47 15.21 -5.00
CA GLY A 130 -16.64 15.31 -5.86
C GLY A 130 -17.33 13.96 -6.08
N ILE A 131 -16.58 12.89 -6.35
CA ILE A 131 -17.14 11.53 -6.49
C ILE A 131 -17.79 11.08 -5.17
N ASN A 132 -17.09 11.23 -4.04
CA ASN A 132 -17.60 10.82 -2.73
C ASN A 132 -18.81 11.64 -2.25
N SER A 133 -18.91 12.92 -2.63
CA SER A 133 -20.03 13.78 -2.24
C SER A 133 -21.25 13.62 -3.15
N TYR A 134 -21.04 13.61 -4.47
CA TYR A 134 -22.15 13.63 -5.44
C TYR A 134 -22.51 12.23 -5.93
N ALA A 135 -21.53 11.48 -6.46
CA ALA A 135 -21.82 10.19 -7.07
C ALA A 135 -22.27 9.17 -6.03
N PHE A 136 -21.63 9.12 -4.86
CA PHE A 136 -22.02 8.18 -3.81
C PHE A 136 -23.39 8.50 -3.24
N SER A 137 -23.73 9.78 -3.08
CA SER A 137 -25.07 10.18 -2.65
C SER A 137 -26.12 9.85 -3.71
N ALA A 138 -25.87 10.13 -4.98
CA ALA A 138 -26.79 9.84 -6.08
C ALA A 138 -27.03 8.33 -6.28
N LEU A 139 -26.00 7.51 -6.03
CA LEU A 139 -26.05 6.06 -6.14
C LEU A 139 -26.42 5.36 -4.82
N HIS A 140 -26.75 6.10 -3.76
CA HIS A 140 -27.08 5.56 -2.44
C HIS A 140 -26.00 4.63 -1.86
N ILE A 141 -24.72 4.92 -2.14
CA ILE A 141 -23.58 4.16 -1.65
C ILE A 141 -23.36 4.48 -0.17
N ALA A 142 -23.32 3.44 0.67
CA ALA A 142 -23.07 3.58 2.10
C ALA A 142 -21.70 4.21 2.37
N LYS A 143 -21.65 5.17 3.29
CA LYS A 143 -20.39 5.76 3.74
C LYS A 143 -19.55 4.72 4.48
N GLY A 144 -18.23 4.78 4.29
CA GLY A 144 -17.30 4.00 5.09
C GLY A 144 -17.39 4.39 6.57
N GLY A 145 -17.25 3.42 7.46
CA GLY A 145 -17.29 3.64 8.90
C GLY A 145 -16.09 4.46 9.40
N ARG A 146 -16.33 5.34 10.39
CA ARG A 146 -15.30 6.19 11.01
C ARG A 146 -14.23 5.38 11.73
N GLN A 147 -14.60 4.21 12.26
CA GLN A 147 -13.72 3.28 12.96
C GLN A 147 -12.54 2.80 12.08
N GLU A 148 -12.69 2.79 10.75
CA GLU A 148 -11.60 2.39 9.85
C GLU A 148 -10.39 3.34 9.91
N MET A 149 -10.60 4.60 10.30
CA MET A 149 -9.51 5.57 10.50
C MET A 149 -8.91 5.51 11.91
N LEU A 150 -9.60 4.85 12.85
CA LEU A 150 -9.26 4.83 14.27
C LEU A 150 -8.73 3.47 14.75
N ALA A 151 -8.44 2.54 13.84
CA ALA A 151 -8.03 1.18 14.20
C ALA A 151 -6.83 1.14 15.17
N ILE A 152 -5.77 1.92 14.91
CA ILE A 152 -4.59 1.99 15.78
C ILE A 152 -4.93 2.69 17.11
N PRO A 153 -5.54 3.89 17.11
CA PRO A 153 -5.96 4.51 18.37
C PRO A 153 -6.83 3.63 19.25
N LEU A 154 -7.78 2.91 18.68
CA LEU A 154 -8.66 1.98 19.42
C LEU A 154 -7.86 0.83 20.03
N GLN A 155 -6.96 0.21 19.27
CA GLN A 155 -6.11 -0.89 19.75
C GLN A 155 -5.15 -0.45 20.87
N GLN A 156 -4.56 0.74 20.74
CA GLN A 156 -3.69 1.34 21.75
C GLN A 156 -4.45 1.71 23.02
N ALA A 157 -5.60 2.37 22.88
CA ALA A 157 -6.45 2.74 24.01
C ALA A 157 -6.98 1.50 24.75
N PHE A 158 -7.37 0.45 24.02
CA PHE A 158 -7.79 -0.83 24.61
C PHE A 158 -6.65 -1.47 25.44
N THR A 159 -5.42 -1.44 24.94
CA THR A 159 -4.24 -1.96 25.67
C THR A 159 -3.99 -1.22 26.97
N VAL A 160 -4.11 0.10 26.98
CA VAL A 160 -3.93 0.88 28.20
C VAL A 160 -5.11 0.74 29.15
N LEU A 161 -6.34 0.63 28.62
CA LEU A 161 -7.54 0.38 29.43
C LEU A 161 -7.44 -0.97 30.16
N ASP A 162 -6.99 -2.03 29.49
CA ASP A 162 -6.75 -3.34 30.10
C ASP A 162 -5.70 -3.27 31.22
N LYS A 163 -4.53 -2.70 30.94
CA LYS A 163 -3.41 -2.71 31.89
C LYS A 163 -3.56 -1.73 33.05
N TYR A 164 -4.18 -0.59 32.80
CA TYR A 164 -4.15 0.56 33.72
C TYR A 164 -5.55 1.06 34.10
N GLY A 165 -6.62 0.47 33.59
CA GLY A 165 -8.00 0.95 33.76
C GLY A 165 -8.46 1.10 35.22
N ASP A 166 -7.87 0.36 36.17
CA ASP A 166 -8.17 0.51 37.60
C ASP A 166 -7.45 1.71 38.25
N SER A 167 -6.29 2.09 37.71
CA SER A 167 -5.46 3.20 38.20
C SER A 167 -5.60 4.47 37.36
N MET A 168 -6.30 4.40 36.23
CA MET A 168 -6.47 5.48 35.27
C MET A 168 -7.37 6.59 35.85
N ASP A 169 -7.07 7.84 35.48
CA ASP A 169 -7.95 8.96 35.78
C ASP A 169 -9.38 8.70 35.29
N ALA A 170 -10.36 8.99 36.14
CA ALA A 170 -11.76 8.66 35.87
C ALA A 170 -12.31 9.39 34.63
N GLN A 171 -11.82 10.59 34.30
CA GLN A 171 -12.23 11.30 33.09
C GLN A 171 -11.61 10.68 31.84
N HIS A 172 -10.34 10.26 31.93
CA HIS A 172 -9.66 9.55 30.84
C HIS A 172 -10.34 8.21 30.55
N LYS A 173 -10.60 7.40 31.59
CA LYS A 173 -11.30 6.12 31.46
C LYS A 173 -12.67 6.30 30.81
N LYS A 174 -13.46 7.26 31.29
CA LYS A 174 -14.78 7.58 30.72
C LYS A 174 -14.70 7.98 29.25
N ALA A 175 -13.71 8.76 28.84
CA ALA A 175 -13.55 9.17 27.44
C ALA A 175 -13.22 7.97 26.51
N ILE A 176 -12.44 7.00 27.00
CA ILE A 176 -12.15 5.76 26.28
C ILE A 176 -13.40 4.88 26.19
N GLU A 177 -14.08 4.63 27.32
CA GLU A 177 -15.28 3.80 27.41
C GLU A 177 -16.50 4.39 26.65
N THR A 178 -16.51 5.71 26.41
CA THR A 178 -17.53 6.34 25.55
C THR A 178 -17.40 5.89 24.09
N ILE A 179 -16.18 5.56 23.64
CA ILE A 179 -15.88 5.13 22.28
C ILE A 179 -15.79 3.61 22.17
N ILE A 180 -15.17 2.96 23.16
CA ILE A 180 -15.01 1.50 23.29
C ILE A 180 -16.06 1.02 24.29
N VAL A 181 -17.21 0.58 23.81
CA VAL A 181 -18.39 0.27 24.64
C VAL A 181 -18.50 -1.19 25.05
N CYS A 182 -17.68 -2.06 24.48
CA CYS A 182 -17.65 -3.46 24.86
C CYS A 182 -16.95 -3.66 26.21
N ASP A 183 -17.29 -4.74 26.90
CA ASP A 183 -16.57 -5.18 28.09
C ASP A 183 -15.19 -5.76 27.67
N PRO A 184 -14.06 -5.15 28.08
CA PRO A 184 -12.74 -5.63 27.71
C PRO A 184 -12.49 -7.08 28.13
N GLN A 185 -13.01 -7.49 29.29
CA GLN A 185 -12.77 -8.83 29.82
C GLN A 185 -13.40 -9.90 28.92
N GLN A 186 -14.58 -9.65 28.35
CA GLN A 186 -15.22 -10.59 27.42
C GLN A 186 -14.40 -10.81 26.15
N ILE A 187 -13.78 -9.75 25.62
CA ILE A 187 -12.91 -9.85 24.44
C ILE A 187 -11.63 -10.63 24.78
N ILE A 188 -11.04 -10.36 25.95
CA ILE A 188 -9.83 -11.04 26.43
C ILE A 188 -10.09 -12.53 26.65
N ASP A 189 -11.17 -12.87 27.35
CA ASP A 189 -11.58 -14.25 27.64
C ASP A 189 -11.90 -15.04 26.37
N ALA A 190 -12.36 -14.36 25.32
CA ALA A 190 -12.57 -14.93 23.98
C ALA A 190 -11.26 -15.15 23.19
N GLY A 191 -10.09 -14.85 23.77
CA GLY A 191 -8.79 -15.06 23.15
C GLY A 191 -8.32 -13.89 22.28
N TYR A 192 -8.39 -12.67 22.81
CA TYR A 192 -7.99 -11.45 22.09
C TYR A 192 -6.58 -11.53 21.50
N ASP A 193 -6.47 -11.37 20.18
CA ASP A 193 -5.19 -11.15 19.49
C ASP A 193 -4.80 -9.68 19.60
N TRP A 194 -3.91 -9.37 20.55
CA TRP A 194 -3.34 -8.04 20.76
C TRP A 194 -2.68 -7.44 19.52
N THR A 195 -2.39 -8.25 18.51
CA THR A 195 -1.83 -7.80 17.23
C THR A 195 -2.89 -7.49 16.16
N ASN A 196 -4.17 -7.49 16.51
CA ASN A 196 -5.29 -7.27 15.61
C ASN A 196 -6.33 -6.31 16.20
N ALA A 197 -6.48 -5.12 15.60
CA ALA A 197 -7.49 -4.16 16.05
C ALA A 197 -8.94 -4.56 15.76
N ASN A 198 -9.20 -5.59 14.94
CA ASN A 198 -10.56 -5.90 14.49
C ASN A 198 -11.54 -6.08 15.66
N PRO A 199 -11.30 -6.90 16.70
CA PRO A 199 -12.29 -7.12 17.76
C PRO A 199 -12.74 -5.84 18.49
N VAL A 200 -11.87 -4.83 18.58
CA VAL A 200 -12.17 -3.53 19.23
C VAL A 200 -12.77 -2.53 18.24
N LYS A 201 -12.45 -2.65 16.95
CA LYS A 201 -12.97 -1.81 15.87
C LYS A 201 -14.35 -2.30 15.39
N ASP A 202 -14.63 -3.57 15.58
CA ASP A 202 -15.83 -4.23 15.06
C ASP A 202 -17.08 -3.68 15.74
N ARG A 203 -18.21 -3.96 15.10
CA ARG A 203 -19.45 -3.22 15.24
C ARG A 203 -20.01 -3.17 16.66
N ASP A 204 -19.68 -4.16 17.47
CA ASP A 204 -20.21 -4.36 18.80
C ASP A 204 -19.34 -3.72 19.89
N CYS A 205 -18.12 -3.27 19.55
CA CYS A 205 -17.24 -2.58 20.49
C CYS A 205 -17.06 -1.10 20.18
N PHE A 206 -17.09 -0.68 18.91
CA PHE A 206 -17.00 0.74 18.56
C PHE A 206 -18.36 1.45 18.60
N ASN A 207 -18.45 2.54 19.35
CA ASN A 207 -19.63 3.42 19.37
C ASN A 207 -19.80 4.19 18.04
N LYS A 208 -20.70 3.72 17.18
CA LYS A 208 -20.96 4.35 15.86
C LYS A 208 -21.67 5.69 15.94
N ASP A 209 -22.41 5.92 17.03
CA ASP A 209 -23.20 7.12 17.25
C ASP A 209 -22.41 8.20 17.99
N ALA A 210 -21.14 7.94 18.30
CA ALA A 210 -20.24 8.90 18.91
C ALA A 210 -20.20 10.21 18.12
N THR A 211 -20.47 11.30 18.84
CA THR A 211 -20.42 12.65 18.33
C THR A 211 -18.99 13.04 17.95
N SER A 212 -18.85 14.05 17.09
CA SER A 212 -17.52 14.57 16.75
C SER A 212 -16.76 15.11 17.97
N LYS A 213 -17.49 15.57 19.00
CA LYS A 213 -16.90 16.04 20.25
C LYS A 213 -16.35 14.87 21.07
N GLU A 214 -17.11 13.80 21.26
CA GLU A 214 -16.65 12.61 22.00
C GLU A 214 -15.45 11.96 21.32
N LEU A 215 -15.44 11.89 19.98
CA LEU A 215 -14.27 11.43 19.23
C LEU A 215 -13.05 12.34 19.43
N ALA A 216 -13.24 13.66 19.48
CA ALA A 216 -12.15 14.60 19.74
C ALA A 216 -11.62 14.46 21.18
N ASP A 217 -12.51 14.34 22.16
CA ASP A 217 -12.16 14.12 23.57
C ASP A 217 -11.39 12.81 23.75
N PHE A 218 -11.83 11.73 23.08
CA PHE A 218 -11.09 10.47 22.99
C PHE A 218 -9.70 10.65 22.40
N MET A 219 -9.55 11.36 21.28
CA MET A 219 -8.23 11.58 20.67
C MET A 219 -7.29 12.38 21.57
N VAL A 220 -7.81 13.35 22.33
CA VAL A 220 -7.01 14.10 23.32
C VAL A 220 -6.52 13.17 24.43
N VAL A 221 -7.40 12.31 24.95
CA VAL A 221 -7.03 11.32 25.98
C VAL A 221 -6.05 10.30 25.43
N TRP A 222 -6.27 9.79 24.22
CA TRP A 222 -5.34 8.89 23.53
C TRP A 222 -3.93 9.48 23.41
N VAL A 223 -3.79 10.77 23.08
CA VAL A 223 -2.46 11.42 23.07
C VAL A 223 -1.85 11.44 24.48
N LYS A 224 -2.62 11.81 25.51
CA LYS A 224 -2.12 11.89 26.89
C LYS A 224 -1.66 10.53 27.41
N GLU A 225 -2.50 9.52 27.24
CA GLU A 225 -2.21 8.14 27.64
C GLU A 225 -1.03 7.57 26.85
N GLY A 226 -0.93 7.87 25.56
CA GLY A 226 0.23 7.46 24.74
C GLY A 226 1.55 8.08 25.19
N LEU A 227 1.53 9.33 25.68
CA LEU A 227 2.72 9.97 26.25
C LEU A 227 3.08 9.40 27.63
N ALA A 228 2.09 8.97 28.41
CA ALA A 228 2.31 8.32 29.70
C ALA A 228 2.80 6.86 29.55
N HIS A 229 2.32 6.15 28.53
CA HIS A 229 2.56 4.73 28.30
C HIS A 229 3.13 4.44 26.89
N PRO A 230 4.27 5.05 26.50
CA PRO A 230 4.78 4.96 25.14
C PRO A 230 5.20 3.53 24.76
N ALA A 231 5.75 2.76 25.69
CA ALA A 231 6.15 1.38 25.43
C ALA A 231 4.94 0.47 25.11
N ASP A 232 3.83 0.64 25.82
CA ASP A 232 2.61 -0.11 25.56
C ASP A 232 1.97 0.25 24.22
N TYR A 233 2.00 1.53 23.84
CA TYR A 233 1.52 2.00 22.53
C TYR A 233 2.33 1.44 21.35
N LEU A 234 3.64 1.29 21.54
CA LEU A 234 4.51 0.64 20.55
C LEU A 234 4.23 -0.86 20.50
N ASN A 235 4.16 -1.54 21.65
CA ASN A 235 3.96 -2.98 21.71
C ASN A 235 2.56 -3.43 21.24
N SER A 236 1.54 -2.56 21.34
CA SER A 236 0.18 -2.86 20.91
C SER A 236 0.01 -2.87 19.39
N VAL A 237 0.99 -2.42 18.61
CA VAL A 237 0.95 -2.44 17.15
C VAL A 237 1.92 -3.51 16.66
N SER A 238 1.42 -4.51 15.94
CA SER A 238 2.16 -5.75 15.63
C SER A 238 3.55 -5.53 15.05
N TRP A 239 3.70 -4.52 14.19
CA TRP A 239 4.96 -4.20 13.51
C TRP A 239 5.92 -3.33 14.33
N LEU A 240 5.42 -2.68 15.38
CA LEU A 240 6.24 -1.91 16.31
C LEU A 240 6.70 -2.78 17.49
N GLY A 241 5.96 -3.84 17.83
CA GLY A 241 6.39 -4.88 18.78
C GLY A 241 7.27 -5.97 18.16
N ASP A 242 7.08 -6.30 16.89
CA ASP A 242 7.90 -7.26 16.12
C ASP A 242 8.33 -6.64 14.79
N TYR A 243 9.51 -6.00 14.80
CA TYR A 243 10.01 -5.12 13.75
C TYR A 243 10.19 -5.77 12.36
N PHE A 244 10.00 -7.08 12.23
CA PHE A 244 10.12 -7.81 10.97
C PHE A 244 9.11 -8.95 10.84
N LYS A 245 7.90 -8.79 11.40
CA LYS A 245 6.81 -9.75 11.20
C LYS A 245 6.46 -9.83 9.71
N LEU A 246 6.99 -10.84 9.01
CA LEU A 246 6.82 -11.04 7.58
C LEU A 246 6.23 -12.42 7.33
N GLY A 247 5.32 -12.50 6.37
CA GLY A 247 4.79 -13.76 5.88
C GLY A 247 5.89 -14.59 5.20
N PRO A 248 5.90 -15.92 5.41
CA PRO A 248 6.89 -16.79 4.79
C PRO A 248 6.80 -16.76 3.26
N VAL A 249 5.57 -16.64 2.74
CA VAL A 249 5.24 -16.42 1.33
C VAL A 249 3.98 -15.58 1.21
N TYR A 250 3.83 -14.86 0.10
CA TYR A 250 2.55 -14.24 -0.23
C TYR A 250 1.50 -15.32 -0.48
N ASP A 251 0.48 -15.44 0.38
CA ASP A 251 -0.63 -16.37 0.20
C ASP A 251 -1.92 -15.81 0.81
N GLU A 252 -3.03 -16.00 0.10
CA GLU A 252 -4.38 -15.59 0.52
C GLU A 252 -5.32 -16.79 0.72
N GLY A 253 -4.81 -18.02 0.57
CA GLY A 253 -5.59 -19.25 0.74
C GLY A 253 -6.47 -19.60 -0.46
N PHE A 254 -6.58 -20.89 -0.76
CA PHE A 254 -7.23 -21.45 -1.98
C PHE A 254 -8.75 -21.64 -1.83
N TYR A 255 -9.43 -20.69 -1.21
CA TYR A 255 -10.87 -20.77 -0.96
C TYR A 255 -11.50 -19.39 -1.14
N VAL A 256 -12.76 -19.38 -1.55
CA VAL A 256 -13.57 -18.15 -1.54
C VAL A 256 -14.19 -18.08 -0.16
N ARG A 257 -13.95 -16.98 0.54
CA ARG A 257 -14.67 -16.70 1.79
C ARG A 257 -16.05 -16.18 1.43
N ARG A 258 -17.08 -16.72 2.06
CA ARG A 258 -18.41 -16.10 1.99
C ARG A 258 -18.34 -14.71 2.61
N GLY A 259 -19.25 -13.81 2.22
CA GLY A 259 -19.35 -12.49 2.84
C GLY A 259 -19.37 -12.58 4.37
N TRP A 260 -19.03 -11.48 5.06
CA TRP A 260 -18.93 -11.41 6.52
C TRP A 260 -20.10 -12.13 7.23
N GLU A 261 -19.77 -13.14 8.04
CA GLU A 261 -20.73 -14.08 8.67
C GLU A 261 -21.76 -13.38 9.57
N GLU A 262 -21.44 -12.18 10.04
CA GLU A 262 -22.26 -11.35 10.93
C GLU A 262 -23.49 -10.71 10.26
N PHE A 263 -23.64 -10.76 8.94
CA PHE A 263 -24.81 -10.16 8.26
C PHE A 263 -26.05 -11.07 8.22
N GLY A 264 -25.98 -12.26 8.80
CA GLY A 264 -27.05 -13.25 8.76
C GLY A 264 -27.23 -13.85 7.37
N THR A 265 -27.74 -15.09 7.33
CA THR A 265 -27.85 -15.90 6.11
C THR A 265 -28.68 -15.24 4.99
N ALA A 266 -29.58 -14.31 5.33
CA ALA A 266 -30.49 -13.65 4.39
C ALA A 266 -29.86 -12.55 3.49
N GLN A 267 -28.66 -12.04 3.82
CA GLN A 267 -27.97 -10.99 3.06
C GLN A 267 -26.58 -11.42 2.57
N THR A 268 -26.32 -12.72 2.53
CA THR A 268 -25.02 -13.28 2.19
C THR A 268 -24.69 -13.00 0.72
N ILE A 269 -23.58 -12.29 0.48
CA ILE A 269 -23.00 -12.16 -0.85
C ILE A 269 -22.27 -13.47 -1.17
N LEU A 270 -22.63 -14.07 -2.31
CA LEU A 270 -22.12 -15.36 -2.79
C LEU A 270 -22.45 -16.54 -1.83
N PRO A 271 -23.74 -16.80 -1.54
CA PRO A 271 -24.17 -17.84 -0.59
C PRO A 271 -23.77 -19.26 -1.01
N GLU A 272 -23.43 -19.47 -2.29
CA GLU A 272 -22.98 -20.74 -2.84
C GLU A 272 -21.57 -21.14 -2.36
N TYR A 273 -20.79 -20.21 -1.80
CA TYR A 273 -19.51 -20.53 -1.18
C TYR A 273 -19.71 -20.70 0.32
N VAL A 274 -19.32 -21.86 0.84
CA VAL A 274 -19.40 -22.16 2.27
C VAL A 274 -17.99 -22.15 2.84
N ASP A 275 -17.76 -21.37 3.90
CA ASP A 275 -16.47 -21.32 4.57
C ASP A 275 -16.09 -22.71 5.10
N GLY A 276 -14.83 -23.09 4.90
CA GLY A 276 -14.33 -24.41 5.30
C GLY A 276 -14.66 -25.55 4.33
N THR A 277 -15.25 -25.26 3.15
CA THR A 277 -15.34 -26.27 2.08
C THR A 277 -13.97 -26.69 1.60
N GLU A 278 -13.80 -28.01 1.40
CA GLU A 278 -12.55 -28.52 0.85
C GLU A 278 -12.32 -27.97 -0.56
N PRO A 279 -11.06 -27.66 -0.94
CA PRO A 279 -10.73 -27.23 -2.28
C PRO A 279 -11.25 -28.25 -3.29
N ASN A 280 -11.90 -27.80 -4.37
CA ASN A 280 -12.21 -28.70 -5.47
C ASN A 280 -10.91 -29.29 -6.06
N GLN A 281 -11.02 -30.35 -6.87
CA GLN A 281 -9.84 -31.06 -7.39
C GLN A 281 -8.82 -30.11 -8.05
N GLY A 282 -9.28 -29.13 -8.84
CA GLY A 282 -8.43 -28.14 -9.49
C GLY A 282 -7.72 -27.22 -8.48
N GLN A 283 -8.46 -26.72 -7.48
CA GLN A 283 -7.90 -25.92 -6.39
C GLN A 283 -6.92 -26.73 -5.53
N GLY A 284 -7.18 -28.03 -5.31
CA GLY A 284 -6.30 -28.95 -4.59
C GLY A 284 -4.97 -29.16 -5.33
N ILE A 285 -5.02 -29.37 -6.65
CA ILE A 285 -3.82 -29.45 -7.49
C ILE A 285 -3.05 -28.12 -7.44
N ALA A 286 -3.74 -26.99 -7.64
CA ALA A 286 -3.11 -25.67 -7.61
C ALA A 286 -2.48 -25.34 -6.26
N LYS A 287 -3.16 -25.67 -5.14
CA LYS A 287 -2.64 -25.53 -3.78
C LYS A 287 -1.38 -26.38 -3.57
N SER A 288 -1.39 -27.61 -4.08
CA SER A 288 -0.26 -28.53 -3.95
C SER A 288 0.97 -28.03 -4.74
N LEU A 289 0.76 -27.59 -5.99
CA LEU A 289 1.82 -27.00 -6.82
C LEU A 289 2.39 -25.73 -6.19
N TYR A 290 1.51 -24.85 -5.69
CA TYR A 290 1.92 -23.61 -5.02
C TYR A 290 2.73 -23.88 -3.75
N THR A 291 2.31 -24.88 -2.96
CA THR A 291 3.01 -25.32 -1.75
C THR A 291 4.35 -25.98 -2.07
N ALA A 292 4.45 -26.73 -3.16
CA ALA A 292 5.71 -27.30 -3.62
C ALA A 292 6.68 -26.20 -4.09
N ALA A 293 6.17 -25.21 -4.83
CA ALA A 293 6.95 -24.07 -5.29
C ALA A 293 7.47 -23.22 -4.11
N SER A 294 6.63 -22.96 -3.11
CA SER A 294 7.02 -22.18 -1.92
C SER A 294 8.10 -22.85 -1.08
N LYS A 295 8.20 -24.20 -1.14
CA LYS A 295 9.24 -24.98 -0.44
C LYS A 295 10.52 -25.19 -1.25
N THR A 296 10.52 -24.86 -2.54
CA THR A 296 11.70 -24.98 -3.40
C THR A 296 12.63 -23.79 -3.13
N PRO A 297 13.96 -23.95 -2.90
CA PRO A 297 14.80 -22.86 -2.41
C PRO A 297 14.74 -21.55 -3.23
N VAL A 298 14.84 -21.65 -4.56
CA VAL A 298 14.84 -20.46 -5.43
C VAL A 298 13.43 -19.86 -5.55
N LEU A 299 12.42 -20.68 -5.83
CA LEU A 299 11.05 -20.20 -5.99
C LEU A 299 10.48 -19.69 -4.67
N GLY A 300 10.68 -20.41 -3.57
CA GLY A 300 10.27 -20.00 -2.22
C GLY A 300 10.84 -18.64 -1.83
N LEU A 301 12.12 -18.37 -2.12
CA LEU A 301 12.70 -17.04 -1.92
C LEU A 301 11.95 -15.99 -2.76
N LEU A 302 11.76 -16.23 -4.05
CA LEU A 302 11.03 -15.32 -4.94
C LEU A 302 9.53 -15.20 -4.61
N MET A 303 8.97 -16.07 -3.78
CA MET A 303 7.59 -16.01 -3.30
C MET A 303 7.48 -15.38 -1.91
N SER A 304 8.61 -15.21 -1.20
CA SER A 304 8.67 -14.70 0.16
C SER A 304 8.30 -13.21 0.23
N GLU A 305 7.62 -12.80 1.30
CA GLU A 305 7.32 -11.38 1.52
C GLU A 305 8.60 -10.56 1.68
N ALA A 306 9.57 -11.11 2.42
CA ALA A 306 10.87 -10.49 2.70
C ALA A 306 11.65 -10.09 1.45
N THR A 307 11.53 -10.85 0.37
CA THR A 307 12.21 -10.51 -0.89
C THR A 307 11.76 -9.16 -1.44
N TYR A 308 10.48 -8.81 -1.28
CA TYR A 308 9.90 -7.60 -1.85
C TYR A 308 9.82 -6.44 -0.88
N THR A 309 9.73 -6.71 0.42
CA THR A 309 9.67 -5.68 1.46
C THR A 309 11.06 -5.27 1.96
N VAL A 310 12.06 -6.16 1.88
CA VAL A 310 13.41 -5.94 2.40
C VAL A 310 14.47 -6.09 1.33
N CYS A 311 14.62 -7.26 0.71
CA CYS A 311 15.79 -7.56 -0.13
C CYS A 311 15.87 -6.66 -1.38
N ILE A 312 14.78 -6.55 -2.15
CA ILE A 312 14.74 -5.74 -3.37
C ILE A 312 14.90 -4.24 -3.06
N PRO A 313 14.17 -3.66 -2.07
CA PRO A 313 14.38 -2.27 -1.66
C PRO A 313 15.82 -1.98 -1.22
N LEU A 314 16.40 -2.80 -0.35
CA LEU A 314 17.77 -2.60 0.13
C LEU A 314 18.80 -2.73 -1.00
N LEU A 315 18.64 -3.73 -1.87
CA LEU A 315 19.49 -3.89 -3.06
C LEU A 315 19.42 -2.67 -3.96
N SER A 316 18.22 -2.17 -4.26
CA SER A 316 18.02 -0.99 -5.11
C SER A 316 18.64 0.27 -4.50
N ILE A 317 18.43 0.50 -3.19
CA ILE A 317 19.03 1.63 -2.47
C ILE A 317 20.56 1.51 -2.48
N GLY A 318 21.10 0.32 -2.16
CA GLY A 318 22.52 0.04 -2.18
C GLY A 318 23.14 0.28 -3.55
N LEU A 319 22.49 -0.18 -4.63
CA LEU A 319 22.92 0.08 -6.00
C LEU A 319 22.88 1.57 -6.35
N CYS A 320 21.86 2.32 -5.91
CA CYS A 320 21.83 3.77 -6.09
C CYS A 320 23.03 4.45 -5.41
N VAL A 321 23.45 3.97 -4.24
CA VAL A 321 24.63 4.49 -3.52
C VAL A 321 25.93 4.12 -4.24
N VAL A 322 26.13 2.83 -4.56
CA VAL A 322 27.34 2.32 -5.21
C VAL A 322 27.54 2.95 -6.59
N LEU A 323 26.47 3.09 -7.38
CA LEU A 323 26.51 3.73 -8.70
C LEU A 323 26.54 5.26 -8.63
N ARG A 324 26.59 5.86 -7.42
CA ARG A 324 26.57 7.31 -7.17
C ARG A 324 25.35 8.02 -7.80
N ARG A 325 24.22 7.33 -7.84
CA ARG A 325 22.93 7.78 -8.39
C ARG A 325 21.88 7.95 -7.30
N THR A 326 22.26 8.41 -6.11
CA THR A 326 21.35 8.63 -4.96
C THR A 326 20.18 9.57 -5.29
N LYS A 327 20.34 10.49 -6.25
CA LYS A 327 19.24 11.32 -6.76
C LYS A 327 18.09 10.50 -7.36
N ASN A 328 18.32 9.26 -7.79
CA ASN A 328 17.29 8.38 -8.34
C ASN A 328 16.35 7.81 -7.26
N LEU A 329 16.71 7.88 -5.98
CA LEU A 329 15.85 7.44 -4.87
C LEU A 329 14.49 8.15 -4.85
N ILE A 330 14.40 9.35 -5.45
CA ILE A 330 13.13 10.05 -5.64
C ILE A 330 12.11 9.23 -6.46
N TYR A 331 12.56 8.43 -7.42
CA TYR A 331 11.71 7.56 -8.23
C TYR A 331 11.13 6.41 -7.38
N SER A 332 11.84 5.99 -6.33
CA SER A 332 11.37 5.00 -5.35
C SER A 332 10.50 5.59 -4.25
N SER A 333 10.33 6.92 -4.18
CA SER A 333 9.60 7.56 -3.08
C SER A 333 8.17 7.03 -2.86
N PRO A 334 7.36 6.70 -3.88
CA PRO A 334 6.06 6.07 -3.64
C PRO A 334 6.14 4.69 -3.00
N LEU A 335 7.17 3.92 -3.34
CA LEU A 335 7.38 2.58 -2.80
C LEU A 335 7.92 2.65 -1.37
N LEU A 336 8.81 3.59 -1.09
CA LEU A 336 9.28 3.89 0.27
C LEU A 336 8.14 4.34 1.18
N ILE A 337 7.26 5.22 0.70
CA ILE A 337 6.09 5.65 1.47
C ILE A 337 5.10 4.49 1.62
N SER A 338 4.90 3.68 0.58
CA SER A 338 4.06 2.48 0.69
C SER A 338 4.62 1.49 1.72
N LEU A 339 5.93 1.27 1.76
CA LEU A 339 6.61 0.49 2.80
C LEU A 339 6.40 1.12 4.18
N ALA A 340 6.51 2.45 4.30
CA ALA A 340 6.23 3.16 5.53
C ALA A 340 4.79 2.92 6.03
N THR A 341 3.80 2.85 5.13
CA THR A 341 2.40 2.55 5.53
C THR A 341 2.24 1.16 6.13
N VAL A 342 3.06 0.17 5.75
CA VAL A 342 3.00 -1.19 6.31
C VAL A 342 3.29 -1.17 7.82
N PHE A 343 4.24 -0.34 8.26
CA PHE A 343 4.58 -0.17 9.67
C PHE A 343 3.49 0.50 10.51
N VAL A 344 2.49 1.11 9.86
CA VAL A 344 1.38 1.82 10.52
C VAL A 344 0.05 1.11 10.22
N THR A 345 0.08 -0.22 10.12
CA THR A 345 -1.13 -1.05 9.96
C THR A 345 -1.52 -1.70 11.29
N PRO A 346 -2.84 -1.80 11.58
CA PRO A 346 -3.35 -2.36 12.85
C PRO A 346 -3.22 -3.90 12.96
N ARG A 347 -2.72 -4.55 11.90
CA ARG A 347 -2.38 -5.98 11.89
C ARG A 347 -1.38 -6.25 10.77
N HIS A 348 -0.52 -7.24 10.97
CA HIS A 348 0.22 -7.82 9.86
C HIS A 348 -0.72 -8.57 8.89
N ASN A 349 -0.58 -8.29 7.59
CA ASN A 349 -1.14 -9.09 6.51
C ASN A 349 -0.36 -8.80 5.22
N ALA A 350 0.10 -9.85 4.53
CA ALA A 350 0.87 -9.75 3.30
C ALA A 350 0.18 -8.92 2.19
N ARG A 351 -1.16 -8.79 2.21
CA ARG A 351 -1.88 -7.91 1.27
C ARG A 351 -1.48 -6.44 1.37
N TYR A 352 -1.00 -6.01 2.53
CA TYR A 352 -0.61 -4.62 2.73
C TYR A 352 0.68 -4.26 1.99
N SER A 353 1.54 -5.25 1.73
CA SER A 353 2.79 -5.12 0.99
C SER A 353 2.67 -5.43 -0.51
N TYR A 354 1.47 -5.71 -1.04
CA TYR A 354 1.26 -5.97 -2.48
C TYR A 354 1.80 -4.90 -3.41
N VAL A 355 1.73 -3.62 -3.04
CA VAL A 355 2.31 -2.55 -3.88
C VAL A 355 3.81 -2.79 -4.10
N LEU A 356 4.53 -3.28 -3.09
CA LEU A 356 5.97 -3.56 -3.17
C LEU A 356 6.26 -4.78 -4.04
N LEU A 357 5.44 -5.82 -3.96
CA LEU A 357 5.50 -7.00 -4.81
C LEU A 357 5.21 -6.67 -6.28
N PHE A 358 4.06 -6.04 -6.57
CA PHE A 358 3.60 -5.77 -7.93
C PHE A 358 4.39 -4.64 -8.61
N CYS A 359 5.04 -3.75 -7.85
CA CYS A 359 5.94 -2.74 -8.39
C CYS A 359 7.43 -3.09 -8.21
N SER A 360 7.76 -4.35 -7.93
CA SER A 360 9.13 -4.79 -7.65
C SER A 360 10.11 -4.57 -8.80
N LEU A 361 9.66 -4.72 -10.05
CA LEU A 361 10.50 -4.43 -11.21
C LEU A 361 10.88 -2.95 -11.31
N LEU A 362 10.05 -2.03 -10.80
CA LEU A 362 10.40 -0.61 -10.74
C LEU A 362 11.56 -0.38 -9.78
N TRP A 363 11.57 -1.03 -8.60
CA TRP A 363 12.72 -0.98 -7.70
C TRP A 363 14.03 -1.37 -8.40
N LEU A 364 14.01 -2.44 -9.19
CA LEU A 364 15.20 -2.93 -9.89
C LEU A 364 15.71 -1.97 -10.97
N VAL A 365 14.83 -1.20 -11.60
CA VAL A 365 15.22 -0.26 -12.68
C VAL A 365 15.71 1.08 -12.14
N VAL A 366 15.25 1.53 -10.97
CA VAL A 366 15.56 2.86 -10.40
C VAL A 366 17.07 3.20 -10.41
N PRO A 367 18.00 2.32 -10.00
CA PRO A 367 19.44 2.63 -10.01
C PRO A 367 19.96 2.93 -11.42
N PHE A 368 19.33 2.38 -12.45
CA PHE A 368 19.79 2.45 -13.83
C PHE A 368 19.16 3.60 -14.63
N ILE A 369 18.16 4.30 -14.09
CA ILE A 369 17.53 5.44 -14.76
C ILE A 369 18.56 6.55 -15.02
N THR A 370 18.72 6.92 -16.29
CA THR A 370 19.51 8.06 -16.74
C THR A 370 18.61 9.27 -16.99
N THR A 371 19.08 10.46 -16.59
CA THR A 371 18.49 11.74 -17.00
C THR A 371 19.42 12.33 -18.05
N ASP A 372 19.01 12.34 -19.32
CA ASP A 372 19.76 12.72 -20.53
C ASP A 372 20.41 14.13 -20.46
N THR A 373 21.39 14.32 -19.59
CA THR A 373 22.09 15.60 -19.39
C THR A 373 23.58 15.49 -19.63
N THR A 374 24.07 14.30 -20.00
CA THR A 374 25.51 14.04 -20.19
C THR A 374 25.91 13.57 -21.59
N GLU A 375 24.98 13.21 -22.49
CA GLU A 375 25.35 12.79 -23.85
C GLU A 375 25.55 13.97 -24.82
N HIS A 376 25.05 15.17 -24.53
CA HIS A 376 25.31 16.32 -25.41
C HIS A 376 26.69 16.97 -25.24
N ARG A 377 27.53 16.49 -24.33
CA ARG A 377 28.85 17.09 -24.08
C ARG A 377 30.01 16.33 -24.73
N SER A 378 29.75 15.18 -25.36
CA SER A 378 30.76 14.38 -26.07
C SER A 378 30.72 14.55 -27.59
N ASP A 379 29.62 15.05 -28.15
CA ASP A 379 29.50 15.25 -29.60
C ASP A 379 30.02 16.62 -30.07
N GLU A 380 30.08 17.63 -29.19
CA GLU A 380 30.67 18.94 -29.54
C GLU A 380 32.21 18.94 -29.55
N SER A 381 32.87 17.97 -28.90
CA SER A 381 34.34 17.92 -28.86
C SER A 381 35.00 17.23 -30.06
N HIS A 382 34.21 16.67 -30.99
CA HIS A 382 34.76 16.00 -32.17
C HIS A 382 34.69 16.82 -33.46
N ASP A 383 34.02 17.98 -33.45
CA ASP A 383 33.84 18.82 -34.66
C ASP A 383 34.83 20.00 -34.75
N GLU A 384 35.70 20.21 -33.75
CA GLU A 384 36.67 21.33 -33.74
C GLU A 384 38.10 20.96 -34.20
N THR A 385 38.39 19.71 -34.60
CA THR A 385 39.77 19.29 -34.96
C THR A 385 40.04 19.02 -36.44
N HIS A 386 39.14 19.38 -37.36
CA HIS A 386 39.40 19.30 -38.81
C HIS A 386 39.07 20.62 -39.52
N GLY A 387 39.92 21.61 -39.31
CA GLY A 387 39.86 22.89 -40.00
C GLY A 387 41.09 23.73 -39.74
N GLU A 388 42.26 23.25 -40.18
CA GLU A 388 43.43 24.07 -40.59
C GLU A 388 44.43 23.23 -41.39
#